data_AF-A0A6G0HF29-F1
#
_entry.id   AF-A0A6G0HF29-F1
#
_cell.length_a   1.000
_cell.length_b   1.000
_cell.length_c   1.000
_cell.angle_alpha   90.00
_cell.angle_beta   90.00
_cell.angle_gamma   90.00
#
_symmetry.space_group_name_H-M   'P 1'
#
loop_
_entity.id
_entity.type
_entity.pdbx_description
1 polymer ?
#
loop_
_entity_poly.entity_id
_entity_poly.type
_entity_poly.pdbx_seq_one_letter_code
_entity_poly.pdbx_strand_id
1 'polypeptide(L)'
;MNVKLVPYLFPTNLEFLELIFTLGDTSAIVRTKKALDAEAEGVSASTLYYSVMCDGSFKYNNTRSLKLNDINDHAPVFSKEFIQLLSLSLVFFQAVAVGERVLQVTAVDGDSTPENNRLTYSILDPASGDFGVDNSGAIILRKRLNYNAVKKYNFVVKASDNSGLNDVTNVEIDVEDFDNLNPYFSHTTYQAFIPENQAGSFPIIEPEAIKAQDGDTGINMTLIYSISSVSPDKYRTTLT
;
A
#
# COMPACT_ATOMS: atom_id res chain seq x y z
N MET A 1 -52.69 37.92 25.53
CA MET A 1 -51.27 38.20 25.25
C MET A 1 -50.87 37.26 24.11
N ASN A 2 -50.72 37.77 22.89
CA ASN A 2 -50.47 36.91 21.71
C ASN A 2 -48.97 36.72 21.55
N VAL A 3 -48.46 35.59 22.01
CA VAL A 3 -47.07 35.18 21.77
C VAL A 3 -46.93 34.95 20.26
N LYS A 4 -45.97 35.62 19.63
CA LYS A 4 -45.67 35.43 18.20
C LYS A 4 -44.26 34.87 18.11
N LEU A 5 -44.14 33.62 17.68
CA LEU A 5 -42.86 33.12 17.19
C LEU A 5 -42.51 33.93 15.94
N VAL A 6 -41.45 34.72 16.02
CA VAL A 6 -40.91 35.44 14.87
C VAL A 6 -39.62 34.73 14.49
N PRO A 7 -39.50 34.24 13.25
CA PRO A 7 -38.29 33.61 12.76
C PRO A 7 -37.24 34.70 12.53
N TYR A 8 -36.54 35.14 13.56
CA TYR A 8 -35.36 36.00 13.36
C TYR A 8 -34.10 35.26 13.76
N LEU A 9 -33.20 35.13 12.76
CA LEU A 9 -31.89 34.47 12.74
C LEU A 9 -31.88 32.94 12.74
N PHE A 10 -32.90 32.32 12.15
CA PHE A 10 -32.57 31.27 11.22
C PHE A 10 -32.03 31.99 9.97
N PRO A 11 -30.73 31.89 9.62
CA PRO A 11 -30.16 32.67 8.52
C PRO A 11 -31.07 32.55 7.29
N THR A 12 -31.37 33.65 6.61
CA THR A 12 -32.32 33.69 5.48
C THR A 12 -31.92 32.83 4.27
N ASN A 13 -30.83 32.08 4.41
CA ASN A 13 -30.27 31.12 3.47
C ASN A 13 -30.15 29.72 4.08
N LEU A 14 -31.04 29.33 5.01
CA LEU A 14 -31.08 27.94 5.46
C LEU A 14 -31.54 27.04 4.34
N GLU A 15 -30.55 26.40 3.74
CA GLU A 15 -30.73 25.45 2.66
C GLU A 15 -31.27 24.11 3.18
N PHE A 16 -31.00 23.79 4.45
CA PHE A 16 -31.18 22.44 4.99
C PHE A 16 -32.29 22.30 6.04
N LEU A 17 -32.65 23.35 6.78
CA LEU A 17 -33.64 23.29 7.87
C LEU A 17 -34.74 24.34 7.70
N GLU A 18 -35.94 24.00 8.17
CA GLU A 18 -37.05 24.95 8.29
C GLU A 18 -37.80 24.80 9.60
N LEU A 19 -38.29 25.92 10.12
CA LEU A 19 -39.17 26.01 11.28
C LEU A 19 -40.61 26.21 10.80
N ILE A 20 -41.51 25.32 11.19
CA ILE A 20 -42.93 25.35 10.89
C ILE A 20 -43.70 25.67 12.16
N PHE A 21 -44.56 26.69 12.10
CA PHE A 21 -45.42 27.08 13.20
C PHE A 21 -46.72 27.70 12.68
N THR A 22 -47.76 27.69 13.50
CA THR A 22 -49.02 28.38 13.25
C THR A 22 -49.15 29.56 14.21
N LEU A 23 -49.59 30.72 13.71
CA LEU A 23 -49.84 31.87 14.58
C LEU A 23 -50.97 31.57 15.57
N GLY A 24 -50.70 31.75 16.86
CA GLY A 24 -51.65 31.46 17.95
C GLY A 24 -51.43 30.10 18.61
N ASP A 25 -50.70 29.18 17.96
CA ASP A 25 -50.32 27.91 18.56
C ASP A 25 -49.14 28.09 19.53
N THR A 26 -49.06 27.19 20.50
CA THR A 26 -47.97 27.15 21.49
C THR A 26 -46.82 26.21 21.10
N SER A 27 -46.86 25.64 19.88
CA SER A 27 -45.88 24.66 19.40
C SER A 27 -45.33 25.01 18.02
N ALA A 28 -44.09 24.61 17.77
CA ALA A 28 -43.43 24.68 16.47
C ALA A 28 -42.62 23.42 16.21
N ILE A 29 -42.40 23.08 14.95
CA ILE A 29 -41.64 21.92 14.50
C ILE A 29 -40.46 22.40 13.67
N VAL A 30 -39.27 21.80 13.90
CA VAL A 30 -38.13 21.94 12.99
C VAL A 30 -38.02 20.68 12.16
N ARG A 31 -37.88 20.80 10.84
CA ARG A 31 -37.60 19.66 9.95
C ARG A 31 -36.54 20.01 8.90
N THR A 32 -36.00 19.00 8.24
CA THR A 32 -35.08 19.15 7.13
C THR A 32 -35.83 19.48 5.83
N LYS A 33 -35.26 20.37 5.01
CA LYS A 33 -35.81 20.74 3.68
C LYS A 33 -35.35 19.80 2.57
N LYS A 34 -34.17 19.21 2.75
CA LYS A 34 -33.55 18.19 1.89
C LYS A 34 -32.79 17.20 2.77
N ALA A 35 -32.40 16.05 2.19
CA ALA A 35 -31.54 15.11 2.88
C ALA A 35 -30.23 15.81 3.33
N LEU A 36 -29.76 15.41 4.50
CA LEU A 36 -28.47 15.83 5.05
C LEU A 36 -27.49 14.68 4.85
N ASP A 37 -26.28 15.03 4.46
CA ASP A 37 -25.19 14.11 4.19
C ASP A 37 -24.06 14.41 5.18
N ALA A 38 -23.61 13.40 5.93
CA ALA A 38 -22.66 13.64 7.03
C ALA A 38 -21.28 14.05 6.49
N GLU A 39 -20.95 13.58 5.30
CA GLU A 39 -19.70 13.73 4.57
C GLU A 39 -19.57 15.15 4.01
N ALA A 40 -20.69 15.74 3.60
CA ALA A 40 -20.75 17.12 3.15
C ALA A 40 -20.85 18.10 4.33
N GLU A 41 -21.71 17.81 5.33
CA GLU A 41 -22.14 18.81 6.32
C GLU A 41 -21.40 18.68 7.67
N GLY A 42 -20.76 17.53 7.90
CA GLY A 42 -20.02 17.21 9.12
C GLY A 42 -20.89 16.70 10.27
N VAL A 43 -20.29 15.86 11.10
CA VAL A 43 -20.94 15.20 12.26
C VAL A 43 -20.83 15.98 13.57
N SER A 44 -20.19 17.15 13.53
CA SER A 44 -19.97 17.97 14.72
C SER A 44 -21.28 18.57 15.23
N ALA A 45 -21.42 18.62 16.56
CA ALA A 45 -22.60 19.20 17.19
C ALA A 45 -22.70 20.69 16.86
N SER A 46 -23.76 21.05 16.15
CA SER A 46 -24.13 22.43 15.86
C SER A 46 -25.13 22.95 16.89
N THR A 47 -25.27 24.27 17.02
CA THR A 47 -26.24 24.89 17.93
C THR A 47 -27.32 25.61 17.15
N LEU A 48 -28.57 25.22 17.38
CA LEU A 48 -29.76 25.93 16.93
C LEU A 48 -30.16 26.95 17.99
N TYR A 49 -30.44 28.18 17.57
CA TYR A 49 -30.88 29.27 18.43
C TYR A 49 -32.36 29.57 18.14
N TYR A 50 -33.18 29.51 19.19
CA TYR A 50 -34.60 29.83 19.14
C TYR A 50 -34.83 31.11 19.92
N SER A 51 -35.73 31.96 19.43
CA SER A 51 -36.15 33.14 20.16
C SER A 51 -37.67 33.28 20.09
N VAL A 52 -38.27 33.69 21.21
CA VAL A 52 -39.71 34.00 21.29
C VAL A 52 -39.86 35.51 21.41
N MET A 53 -40.71 36.09 20.56
CA MET A 53 -41.08 37.49 20.63
C MET A 53 -42.49 37.67 21.20
N CYS A 54 -42.67 38.77 21.91
CA CYS A 54 -43.98 39.32 22.24
C CYS A 54 -43.90 40.82 21.92
N ASP A 55 -44.99 41.45 21.47
CA ASP A 55 -45.06 42.91 21.26
C ASP A 55 -43.94 43.56 20.40
N GLY A 56 -43.28 42.78 19.52
CA GLY A 56 -42.19 43.27 18.69
C GLY A 56 -40.82 43.29 19.37
N SER A 57 -40.70 42.69 20.57
CA SER A 57 -39.43 42.54 21.28
C SER A 57 -39.12 41.09 21.62
N PHE A 58 -37.83 40.71 21.53
CA PHE A 58 -37.34 39.41 22.00
C PHE A 58 -37.53 39.32 23.52
N LYS A 59 -38.19 38.26 23.99
CA LYS A 59 -38.41 38.05 25.42
C LYS A 59 -37.54 36.93 25.97
N TYR A 60 -37.39 35.84 25.21
CA TYR A 60 -36.69 34.64 25.65
C TYR A 60 -35.91 34.01 24.51
N ASN A 61 -34.73 33.49 24.85
CA ASN A 61 -33.87 32.76 23.95
C ASN A 61 -33.69 31.34 24.49
N ASN A 62 -33.60 30.38 23.59
CA ASN A 62 -33.32 28.99 23.92
C ASN A 62 -32.33 28.44 22.89
N THR A 63 -31.54 27.45 23.27
CA THR A 63 -30.62 26.78 22.35
C THR A 63 -30.85 25.29 22.38
N ARG A 64 -30.67 24.64 21.23
CA ARG A 64 -30.69 23.19 21.12
C ARG A 64 -29.49 22.71 20.34
N SER A 65 -28.80 21.70 20.87
CA SER A 65 -27.76 21.02 20.11
C SER A 65 -28.39 20.15 19.02
N LEU A 66 -27.86 20.26 17.80
CA LEU A 66 -28.17 19.40 16.67
C LEU A 66 -26.90 18.64 16.32
N LYS A 67 -26.97 17.31 16.36
CA LYS A 67 -25.88 16.43 15.94
C LYS A 67 -26.37 15.60 14.76
N LEU A 68 -25.59 15.57 13.69
CA LEU A 68 -25.78 14.62 12.60
C LEU A 68 -25.11 13.30 12.98
N ASN A 69 -25.87 12.22 12.81
CA ASN A 69 -25.36 10.87 12.97
C ASN A 69 -24.99 10.38 11.57
N ASP A 70 -23.74 10.00 11.44
CA ASP A 70 -23.18 9.37 10.25
C ASP A 70 -23.85 8.01 10.00
N ILE A 71 -24.04 7.68 8.72
CA ILE A 71 -24.51 6.39 8.26
C ILE A 71 -23.44 5.81 7.33
N ASN A 72 -23.22 4.51 7.39
CA ASN A 72 -22.20 3.84 6.59
C ASN A 72 -22.69 3.67 5.15
N ASP A 73 -22.53 4.70 4.32
CA ASP A 73 -22.98 4.70 2.92
C ASP A 73 -21.84 4.85 1.90
N HIS A 74 -20.62 5.07 2.39
CA HIS A 74 -19.41 4.92 1.59
C HIS A 74 -18.81 3.52 1.78
N ALA A 75 -18.33 2.95 0.66
CA ALA A 75 -17.57 1.71 0.69
C ALA A 75 -16.06 2.03 0.71
N PRO A 76 -15.22 1.14 1.25
CA PRO A 76 -13.78 1.25 1.13
C PRO A 76 -13.38 1.34 -0.35
N VAL A 77 -12.33 2.09 -0.67
CA VAL A 77 -11.78 2.21 -2.03
C VAL A 77 -10.26 2.11 -2.01
N PHE A 78 -9.68 1.16 -2.77
CA PHE A 78 -8.23 1.05 -2.90
C PHE A 78 -7.60 2.21 -3.67
N SER A 79 -6.46 2.71 -3.17
CA SER A 79 -5.69 3.79 -3.81
C SER A 79 -5.06 3.35 -5.13
N LYS A 80 -5.28 4.12 -6.19
CA LYS A 80 -4.78 3.82 -7.55
C LYS A 80 -3.26 3.82 -7.68
N GLU A 81 -2.56 4.62 -6.87
CA GLU A 81 -1.08 4.64 -6.83
C GLU A 81 -0.50 3.27 -6.48
N PHE A 82 -1.21 2.48 -5.68
CA PHE A 82 -0.79 1.14 -5.30
C PHE A 82 -1.04 0.09 -6.39
N ILE A 83 -2.08 0.29 -7.22
CA ILE A 83 -2.40 -0.59 -8.36
C ILE A 83 -1.24 -0.59 -9.38
N GLN A 84 -0.50 0.51 -9.49
CA GLN A 84 0.64 0.63 -10.41
C GLN A 84 1.94 0.02 -9.85
N LEU A 85 2.06 -0.09 -8.53
CA LEU A 85 3.16 -0.80 -7.84
C LEU A 85 2.95 -2.32 -7.80
N LEU A 86 1.80 -2.83 -8.23
CA LEU A 86 1.50 -4.28 -8.33
C LEU A 86 2.41 -5.01 -9.33
N SER A 87 3.16 -4.29 -10.15
CA SER A 87 4.25 -4.81 -10.97
C SER A 87 5.59 -4.58 -10.26
N LEU A 88 5.67 -4.93 -8.97
CA LEU A 88 6.94 -4.89 -8.26
C LEU A 88 7.73 -6.15 -8.63
N SER A 89 8.62 -6.02 -9.61
CA SER A 89 9.79 -6.89 -9.72
C SER A 89 10.58 -6.72 -8.45
N LEU A 90 10.48 -7.67 -7.52
CA LEU A 90 11.19 -7.61 -6.25
C LEU A 90 12.66 -7.95 -6.54
N VAL A 91 13.45 -6.93 -6.88
CA VAL A 91 14.85 -7.09 -7.26
C VAL A 91 15.68 -7.62 -6.10
N PHE A 92 16.58 -8.50 -6.52
CA PHE A 92 17.40 -9.42 -5.80
C PHE A 92 18.14 -9.00 -4.52
N PHE A 93 17.80 -9.67 -3.43
CA PHE A 93 18.73 -10.34 -2.51
C PHE A 93 17.92 -11.29 -1.62
N GLN A 94 18.51 -11.87 -0.58
CA GLN A 94 17.84 -12.42 0.60
C GLN A 94 16.87 -11.43 1.34
N ALA A 95 16.26 -10.45 0.67
CA ALA A 95 15.85 -9.18 1.29
C ALA A 95 14.58 -9.25 2.16
N VAL A 96 13.68 -10.20 1.94
CA VAL A 96 12.46 -10.30 2.77
C VAL A 96 12.54 -11.58 3.59
N ALA A 97 12.92 -11.44 4.85
CA ALA A 97 12.84 -12.54 5.80
C ALA A 97 11.37 -12.90 6.05
N VAL A 98 11.12 -14.15 6.48
CA VAL A 98 9.79 -14.50 6.97
C VAL A 98 9.43 -13.56 8.12
N GLY A 99 8.26 -12.93 8.04
CA GLY A 99 7.78 -11.91 8.97
C GLY A 99 7.97 -10.47 8.48
N GLU A 100 8.71 -10.25 7.39
CA GLU A 100 8.91 -8.91 6.83
C GLU A 100 7.80 -8.51 5.86
N ARG A 101 7.60 -7.19 5.73
CA ARG A 101 6.61 -6.58 4.83
C ARG A 101 7.13 -6.59 3.39
N VAL A 102 6.37 -7.19 2.48
CA VAL A 102 6.64 -7.28 1.04
C VAL A 102 6.00 -6.11 0.29
N LEU A 103 4.76 -5.76 0.65
CA LEU A 103 3.93 -4.78 -0.05
C LEU A 103 3.03 -4.06 0.97
N GLN A 104 2.46 -2.90 0.60
CA GLN A 104 1.56 -2.13 1.46
C GLN A 104 0.29 -1.77 0.68
N VAL A 105 -0.82 -2.48 0.80
CA VAL A 105 -2.05 -1.98 0.19
C VAL A 105 -2.65 -0.86 1.04
N THR A 106 -3.28 0.12 0.40
CA THR A 106 -3.98 1.20 1.10
C THR A 106 -5.36 1.36 0.49
N ALA A 107 -6.37 1.38 1.35
CA ALA A 107 -7.73 1.74 1.00
C ALA A 107 -8.19 2.86 1.93
N VAL A 108 -9.14 3.65 1.47
CA VAL A 108 -9.77 4.72 2.24
C VAL A 108 -11.27 4.51 2.21
N ASP A 109 -11.91 4.78 3.33
CA ASP A 109 -13.36 4.85 3.42
C ASP A 109 -13.76 6.30 3.65
N GLY A 110 -14.81 6.72 2.94
CA GLY A 110 -15.22 8.11 2.89
C GLY A 110 -16.15 8.52 4.02
N ASP A 111 -16.64 7.61 4.85
CA ASP A 111 -17.56 7.94 5.94
C ASP A 111 -16.89 8.85 7.00
N SER A 112 -17.68 9.73 7.61
CA SER A 112 -17.20 10.80 8.49
C SER A 112 -16.71 10.33 9.86
N THR A 113 -17.13 9.15 10.31
CA THR A 113 -16.83 8.65 11.65
C THR A 113 -15.89 7.44 11.66
N PRO A 114 -15.02 7.32 12.70
CA PRO A 114 -14.16 6.14 12.89
C PRO A 114 -14.90 4.81 13.05
N GLU A 115 -16.20 4.84 13.35
CA GLU A 115 -17.00 3.61 13.48
C GLU A 115 -17.30 3.01 12.10
N ASN A 116 -17.66 3.89 11.15
CA ASN A 116 -18.03 3.53 9.79
C ASN A 116 -16.79 3.41 8.88
N ASN A 117 -15.81 4.30 8.99
CA ASN A 117 -14.64 4.29 8.09
C ASN A 117 -13.47 3.38 8.53
N ARG A 118 -13.61 2.57 9.58
CA ARG A 118 -12.52 1.69 10.05
C ARG A 118 -12.41 0.43 9.22
N LEU A 119 -11.24 0.27 8.60
CA LEU A 119 -10.96 -0.82 7.69
C LEU A 119 -10.34 -2.05 8.37
N THR A 120 -10.65 -3.21 7.80
CA THR A 120 -9.97 -4.49 8.02
C THR A 120 -9.55 -5.08 6.67
N TYR A 121 -8.35 -5.67 6.63
CA TYR A 121 -7.81 -6.26 5.41
C TYR A 121 -7.76 -7.78 5.52
N SER A 122 -8.00 -8.46 4.40
CA SER A 122 -7.90 -9.90 4.29
C SER A 122 -7.44 -10.33 2.90
N ILE A 123 -6.78 -11.49 2.80
CA ILE A 123 -6.49 -12.14 1.52
C ILE A 123 -7.62 -13.13 1.26
N LEU A 124 -8.25 -13.06 0.09
CA LEU A 124 -9.34 -13.96 -0.29
C LEU A 124 -8.80 -15.30 -0.79
N ASP A 125 -9.59 -16.34 -0.55
CA ASP A 125 -9.29 -17.67 -1.05
C ASP A 125 -9.53 -17.80 -2.57
N PRO A 126 -8.73 -18.64 -3.27
CA PRO A 126 -7.65 -19.46 -2.71
C PRO A 126 -6.36 -18.66 -2.46
N ALA A 127 -5.91 -18.62 -1.20
CA ALA A 127 -4.62 -18.04 -0.83
C ALA A 127 -3.53 -19.12 -0.77
N SER A 128 -2.31 -18.85 -1.25
CA SER A 128 -1.20 -19.82 -1.14
C SER A 128 -0.76 -20.08 0.31
N GLY A 129 -1.16 -19.19 1.24
CA GLY A 129 -0.70 -19.18 2.62
C GLY A 129 0.76 -18.74 2.80
N ASP A 130 1.44 -18.40 1.71
CA ASP A 130 2.82 -17.90 1.73
C ASP A 130 2.88 -16.41 2.08
N PHE A 131 1.75 -15.72 1.97
CA PHE A 131 1.55 -14.33 2.35
C PHE A 131 0.43 -14.18 3.38
N GLY A 132 0.53 -13.16 4.21
CA GLY A 132 -0.57 -12.65 5.03
C GLY A 132 -0.76 -11.16 4.78
N VAL A 133 -1.87 -10.61 5.28
CA VAL A 133 -2.07 -9.17 5.36
C VAL A 133 -2.43 -8.82 6.81
N ASP A 134 -1.92 -7.69 7.30
CA ASP A 134 -2.31 -7.15 8.61
C ASP A 134 -3.37 -6.04 8.50
N ASN A 135 -3.84 -5.53 9.64
CA ASN A 135 -4.86 -4.49 9.67
C ASN A 135 -4.39 -3.12 9.14
N SER A 136 -3.09 -2.93 8.94
CA SER A 136 -2.56 -1.73 8.29
C SER A 136 -2.56 -1.85 6.76
N GLY A 137 -2.87 -3.03 6.21
CA GLY A 137 -2.76 -3.33 4.79
C GLY A 137 -1.36 -3.81 4.37
N ALA A 138 -0.45 -4.05 5.33
CA ALA A 138 0.87 -4.58 5.02
C ALA A 138 0.77 -6.06 4.64
N ILE A 139 1.26 -6.40 3.45
CA ILE A 139 1.40 -7.79 3.00
C ILE A 139 2.72 -8.34 3.55
N ILE A 140 2.65 -9.39 4.35
CA ILE A 140 3.76 -9.97 5.10
C ILE A 140 4.10 -11.35 4.53
N LEU A 141 5.40 -11.63 4.38
CA LEU A 141 5.87 -12.93 3.95
C LEU A 141 5.77 -13.96 5.09
N ARG A 142 5.05 -15.06 4.87
CA ARG A 142 4.89 -16.15 5.85
C ARG A 142 5.79 -17.36 5.58
N LYS A 143 6.24 -17.54 4.33
CA LYS A 143 7.16 -18.62 3.95
C LYS A 143 8.25 -18.11 3.03
N ARG A 144 9.43 -18.71 3.08
CA ARG A 144 10.52 -18.38 2.15
C ARG A 144 10.08 -18.67 0.71
N LEU A 145 10.33 -17.71 -0.17
CA LEU A 145 10.07 -17.86 -1.60
C LEU A 145 11.13 -18.77 -2.24
N ASN A 146 10.70 -19.54 -3.23
CA ASN A 146 11.59 -20.38 -4.04
C ASN A 146 11.26 -20.16 -5.51
N TYR A 147 12.15 -19.47 -6.21
CA TYR A 147 12.03 -19.15 -7.64
C TYR A 147 11.76 -20.40 -8.50
N ASN A 148 12.42 -21.52 -8.19
CA ASN A 148 12.28 -22.76 -8.96
C ASN A 148 10.93 -23.46 -8.72
N ALA A 149 10.23 -23.13 -7.62
CA ALA A 149 8.92 -23.70 -7.32
C ALA A 149 7.79 -22.83 -7.87
N VAL A 150 7.81 -21.52 -7.56
CA VAL A 150 6.77 -20.57 -7.96
C VAL A 150 7.42 -19.26 -8.36
N LYS A 151 7.24 -18.87 -9.62
CA LYS A 151 7.82 -17.64 -10.19
C LYS A 151 6.90 -16.43 -10.07
N LYS A 152 5.61 -16.66 -9.82
CA LYS A 152 4.59 -15.62 -9.82
C LYS A 152 3.44 -15.98 -8.90
N TYR A 153 3.04 -15.03 -8.06
CA TYR A 153 1.86 -15.12 -7.23
C TYR A 153 0.82 -14.11 -7.71
N ASN A 154 -0.44 -14.53 -7.71
CA ASN A 154 -1.57 -13.68 -7.98
C ASN A 154 -2.68 -14.01 -6.97
N PHE A 155 -3.11 -13.03 -6.19
CA PHE A 155 -4.14 -13.19 -5.17
C PHE A 155 -4.94 -11.91 -4.99
N VAL A 156 -6.10 -12.01 -4.38
CA VAL A 156 -7.00 -10.87 -4.17
C VAL A 156 -6.92 -10.41 -2.72
N VAL A 157 -6.74 -9.11 -2.51
CA VAL A 157 -6.85 -8.48 -1.19
C VAL A 157 -8.18 -7.74 -1.09
N LYS A 158 -8.88 -7.95 0.01
CA LYS A 158 -10.16 -7.31 0.35
C LYS A 158 -9.95 -6.31 1.48
N ALA A 159 -10.45 -5.10 1.32
CA ALA A 159 -10.66 -4.13 2.39
C ALA A 159 -12.15 -4.10 2.73
N SER A 160 -12.50 -4.18 4.02
CA SER A 160 -13.88 -4.16 4.50
C SER A 160 -14.03 -3.20 5.66
N ASP A 161 -15.11 -2.43 5.67
CA ASP A 161 -15.55 -1.69 6.85
C ASP A 161 -16.18 -2.65 7.89
N ASN A 162 -16.67 -2.09 9.01
CA ASN A 162 -17.35 -2.86 10.06
C ASN A 162 -18.81 -3.24 9.71
N SER A 163 -19.38 -2.62 8.68
CA SER A 163 -20.79 -2.76 8.27
C SER A 163 -20.97 -3.79 7.14
N GLY A 164 -19.87 -4.24 6.53
CA GLY A 164 -19.80 -5.23 5.47
C GLY A 164 -19.60 -4.65 4.06
N LEU A 165 -19.55 -3.33 3.86
CA LEU A 165 -19.15 -2.78 2.56
C LEU A 165 -17.65 -3.01 2.38
N ASN A 166 -17.27 -3.25 1.13
CA ASN A 166 -15.93 -3.69 0.82
C ASN A 166 -15.56 -3.39 -0.62
N ASP A 167 -14.24 -3.37 -0.84
CA ASP A 167 -13.62 -3.34 -2.15
C ASP A 167 -12.51 -4.38 -2.20
N VAL A 168 -12.14 -4.77 -3.42
CA VAL A 168 -11.15 -5.81 -3.69
C VAL A 168 -10.17 -5.35 -4.76
N THR A 169 -8.91 -5.73 -4.59
CA THR A 169 -7.88 -5.47 -5.58
C THR A 169 -7.03 -6.72 -5.81
N ASN A 170 -6.58 -6.89 -7.05
CA ASN A 170 -5.63 -7.95 -7.38
C ASN A 170 -4.23 -7.54 -6.93
N VAL A 171 -3.46 -8.49 -6.43
CA VAL A 171 -2.05 -8.33 -6.10
C VAL A 171 -1.25 -9.34 -6.90
N GLU A 172 -0.21 -8.85 -7.54
CA GLU A 172 0.72 -9.65 -8.33
C GLU A 172 2.12 -9.49 -7.74
N ILE A 173 2.83 -10.60 -7.59
CA ILE A 173 4.20 -10.62 -7.09
C ILE A 173 5.01 -11.54 -8.00
N ASP A 174 5.97 -10.95 -8.71
CA ASP A 174 6.95 -11.70 -9.48
C ASP A 174 8.16 -12.05 -8.59
N VAL A 175 8.55 -13.32 -8.63
CA VAL A 175 9.75 -13.84 -7.96
C VAL A 175 10.85 -13.89 -9.00
N GLU A 176 11.95 -13.20 -8.73
CA GLU A 176 13.14 -13.25 -9.60
C GLU A 176 14.07 -14.40 -9.17
N ASP A 177 15.08 -14.71 -9.99
CA ASP A 177 16.13 -15.70 -9.69
C ASP A 177 17.44 -15.08 -9.16
N PHE A 178 18.14 -15.75 -8.24
CA PHE A 178 19.34 -15.21 -7.55
C PHE A 178 20.64 -15.69 -8.16
N ASP A 179 21.60 -14.77 -8.31
CA ASP A 179 23.02 -15.10 -8.35
C ASP A 179 23.51 -15.58 -6.96
N ASN A 180 23.51 -16.90 -6.74
CA ASN A 180 23.88 -17.53 -5.47
C ASN A 180 24.96 -18.60 -5.60
N LEU A 181 25.40 -18.89 -6.83
CA LEU A 181 26.41 -19.88 -7.12
C LEU A 181 27.66 -19.15 -7.61
N ASN A 182 28.71 -19.20 -6.79
CA ASN A 182 29.98 -18.59 -7.13
C ASN A 182 30.49 -19.07 -8.50
N PRO A 183 31.17 -18.19 -9.27
CA PRO A 183 31.78 -18.59 -10.51
C PRO A 183 32.83 -19.68 -10.29
N TYR A 184 32.96 -20.56 -11.27
CA TYR A 184 33.93 -21.65 -11.24
C TYR A 184 34.65 -21.78 -12.57
N PHE A 185 35.89 -22.27 -12.51
CA PHE A 185 36.64 -22.63 -13.71
C PHE A 185 36.12 -23.93 -14.31
N SER A 186 36.10 -24.03 -15.64
CA SER A 186 35.74 -25.27 -16.35
C SER A 186 36.61 -26.45 -15.95
N HIS A 187 37.87 -26.19 -15.59
CA HIS A 187 38.87 -27.19 -15.24
C HIS A 187 39.66 -26.79 -13.99
N THR A 188 40.04 -27.77 -13.17
CA THR A 188 40.86 -27.56 -11.96
C THR A 188 42.33 -27.28 -12.29
N THR A 189 42.77 -27.60 -13.51
CA THR A 189 44.15 -27.40 -13.95
C THR A 189 44.15 -27.10 -15.45
N TYR A 190 44.89 -26.06 -15.83
CA TYR A 190 45.18 -25.70 -17.20
C TYR A 190 46.67 -25.85 -17.42
N GLN A 191 47.08 -26.44 -18.54
CA GLN A 191 48.49 -26.68 -18.85
C GLN A 191 48.84 -26.09 -20.21
N ALA A 192 50.07 -25.60 -20.36
CA ALA A 192 50.58 -25.12 -21.64
C ALA A 192 52.03 -25.54 -21.79
N PHE A 193 52.42 -25.94 -23.00
CA PHE A 193 53.81 -26.20 -23.35
C PHE A 193 54.37 -24.99 -24.11
N ILE A 194 55.40 -24.37 -23.55
CA ILE A 194 55.96 -23.12 -24.06
C ILE A 194 57.41 -23.39 -24.48
N PRO A 195 57.73 -23.33 -25.79
CA PRO A 195 59.11 -23.38 -26.27
C PRO A 195 59.94 -22.24 -25.69
N GLU A 196 61.22 -22.52 -25.42
CA GLU A 196 62.17 -21.47 -25.09
C GLU A 196 62.24 -20.44 -26.23
N ASN A 197 62.39 -19.17 -25.87
CA ASN A 197 62.40 -18.02 -26.79
C ASN A 197 61.04 -17.67 -27.44
N GLN A 198 59.93 -18.29 -27.03
CA GLN A 198 58.61 -17.82 -27.45
C GLN A 198 58.20 -16.54 -26.69
N ALA A 199 57.78 -15.52 -27.43
CA ALA A 199 57.15 -14.31 -26.89
C ALA A 199 55.69 -14.21 -27.38
N GLY A 200 54.81 -13.60 -26.57
CA GLY A 200 53.40 -13.42 -26.88
C GLY A 200 52.49 -14.52 -26.32
N SER A 201 51.33 -14.72 -26.96
CA SER A 201 50.30 -15.67 -26.50
C SER A 201 50.84 -17.10 -26.46
N PHE A 202 50.43 -17.87 -25.45
CA PHE A 202 50.72 -19.31 -25.42
C PHE A 202 50.02 -20.00 -26.59
N PRO A 203 50.73 -20.91 -27.29
CA PRO A 203 50.25 -21.42 -28.58
C PRO A 203 49.07 -22.37 -28.39
N ILE A 204 49.08 -23.18 -27.31
CA ILE A 204 48.01 -24.11 -26.93
C ILE A 204 47.95 -24.16 -25.40
N ILE A 205 46.75 -23.98 -24.86
CA ILE A 205 46.42 -24.26 -23.46
C ILE A 205 45.47 -25.47 -23.48
N GLU A 206 45.84 -26.53 -22.77
CA GLU A 206 45.05 -27.74 -22.61
C GLU A 206 44.30 -27.74 -21.26
N PRO A 207 43.06 -28.28 -21.23
CA PRO A 207 42.31 -28.87 -22.36
C PRO A 207 41.66 -27.82 -23.29
N GLU A 208 41.54 -26.58 -22.84
CA GLU A 208 41.05 -25.43 -23.62
C GLU A 208 41.61 -24.11 -23.03
N ALA A 209 41.27 -22.98 -23.66
CA ALA A 209 41.59 -21.66 -23.11
C ALA A 209 40.98 -21.49 -21.69
N ILE A 210 41.66 -20.74 -20.83
CA ILE A 210 41.21 -20.49 -19.46
C ILE A 210 39.80 -19.90 -19.51
N LYS A 211 38.85 -20.64 -18.93
CA LYS A 211 37.43 -20.32 -18.94
C LYS A 211 36.85 -20.53 -17.55
N ALA A 212 36.11 -19.55 -17.09
CA ALA A 212 35.20 -19.65 -15.97
C ALA A 212 33.79 -19.30 -16.45
N GLN A 213 32.81 -19.79 -15.72
CA GLN A 213 31.42 -19.44 -15.91
C GLN A 213 30.79 -19.12 -14.57
N ASP A 214 29.81 -18.23 -14.60
CA ASP A 214 28.95 -17.98 -13.46
C ASP A 214 28.22 -19.27 -13.08
N GLY A 215 27.97 -19.45 -11.78
CA GLY A 215 27.34 -20.66 -11.30
C GLY A 215 25.84 -20.72 -11.60
N ASP A 216 25.21 -19.57 -11.79
CA ASP A 216 23.76 -19.48 -11.94
C ASP A 216 23.31 -19.61 -13.40
N THR A 217 22.24 -20.37 -13.60
CA THR A 217 21.72 -20.64 -14.94
C THR A 217 20.84 -19.49 -15.40
N GLY A 218 21.28 -18.76 -16.43
CA GLY A 218 20.49 -17.66 -17.02
C GLY A 218 20.78 -16.28 -16.43
N ILE A 219 21.70 -16.19 -15.47
CA ILE A 219 22.24 -14.94 -14.95
C ILE A 219 23.65 -14.76 -15.51
N ASN A 220 23.79 -13.87 -16.50
CA ASN A 220 25.11 -13.60 -17.11
C ASN A 220 25.82 -12.46 -16.38
N MET A 221 26.75 -12.80 -15.49
CA MET A 221 27.63 -11.85 -14.81
C MET A 221 28.96 -11.63 -15.56
N THR A 222 29.55 -10.44 -15.42
CA THR A 222 30.89 -10.16 -15.97
C THR A 222 31.96 -10.75 -15.07
N LEU A 223 32.76 -11.68 -15.58
CA LEU A 223 33.85 -12.31 -14.84
C LEU A 223 35.16 -11.51 -14.99
N ILE A 224 35.85 -11.30 -13.87
CA ILE A 224 37.16 -10.63 -13.81
C ILE A 224 38.22 -11.66 -13.44
N TYR A 225 39.27 -11.77 -14.25
CA TYR A 225 40.38 -12.70 -14.06
C TYR A 225 41.61 -11.95 -13.51
N SER A 226 42.35 -12.58 -12.59
CA SER A 226 43.62 -12.05 -12.07
C SER A 226 44.61 -13.17 -11.77
N ILE A 227 45.90 -12.86 -11.84
CA ILE A 227 46.97 -13.77 -11.42
C ILE A 227 47.35 -13.39 -9.98
N SER A 228 47.04 -14.26 -9.02
CA SER A 228 47.27 -13.98 -7.59
C SER A 228 48.71 -14.23 -7.15
N SER A 229 49.36 -15.22 -7.76
CA SER A 229 50.71 -15.65 -7.41
C SER A 229 51.36 -16.36 -8.60
N VAL A 230 52.68 -16.46 -8.60
CA VAL A 230 53.44 -17.22 -9.59
C VAL A 230 54.58 -17.94 -8.87
N SER A 231 54.91 -19.15 -9.31
CA SER A 231 56.00 -19.95 -8.76
C SER A 231 56.76 -20.62 -9.91
N PRO A 232 58.10 -20.59 -9.92
CA PRO A 232 58.98 -19.84 -9.02
C PRO A 232 58.81 -18.31 -9.09
N ASP A 233 59.11 -17.62 -7.99
CA ASP A 233 58.93 -16.16 -7.81
C ASP A 233 59.62 -15.31 -8.88
N LYS A 234 60.65 -15.83 -9.57
CA LYS A 234 61.33 -15.14 -10.68
C LYS A 234 60.41 -14.75 -11.84
N TYR A 235 59.22 -15.37 -11.94
CA TYR A 235 58.19 -15.00 -12.92
C TYR A 235 57.31 -13.81 -12.47
N ARG A 236 57.43 -13.39 -11.21
CA ARG A 236 56.77 -12.22 -10.62
C ARG A 236 57.68 -11.02 -10.81
N THR A 237 57.87 -10.54 -12.03
CA THR A 237 58.62 -9.28 -12.19
C THR A 237 57.91 -8.17 -11.41
N THR A 238 58.64 -7.51 -10.51
CA THR A 238 58.19 -6.26 -9.89
C THR A 238 57.92 -5.25 -10.99
N LEU A 239 56.66 -4.85 -11.14
CA LEU A 239 56.26 -3.72 -11.98
C LEU A 239 57.04 -2.49 -11.51
N THR A 240 58.00 -2.01 -12.31
CA THR A 240 58.48 -0.61 -12.26
C THR A 240 57.54 0.25 -13.08
#